data_AF-A0A1Y5SIK6-F1
#
_entry.id   AF-A0A1Y5SIK6-F1
#
_cell.length_a   1.000
_cell.length_b   1.000
_cell.length_c   1.000
_cell.angle_alpha   90.00
_cell.angle_beta   90.00
_cell.angle_gamma   90.00
#
_symmetry.space_group_name_H-M   'P 1'
#
loop_
_entity.id
_entity.type
_entity.pdbx_description
1 polymer ?
#
loop_
_entity_poly.entity_id
_entity_poly.type
_entity_poly.pdbx_seq_one_letter_code
_entity_poly.pdbx_strand_id
1 'polypeptide(L)'
;MALIIPDGPVSFFRLFTKMGGWLVIVLGAVCLLLSLISQSNLGLAQRFEAEGRDATAIVTERFAKQPKGEEDRNRITYFLGLKFTTREGQEIAVVQKVGRPEYEKQAEGSELRLRYLASQPELVELVPGQYRSSSSMLQVMALLTGLAFLAGLFVVGGWAVSAVRARRYGRRETAMVQEVRYTGLKLNNRRRLRLIWRDARGREGASILRREAELREFKPGDQIEIYQGVKRSWWVGDVGERAKVSP
;
A
#
# COMPACT_ATOMS: atom_id res chain seq x y z
N MET A 1 8.51 35.83 7.70
CA MET A 1 7.25 35.59 6.94
C MET A 1 6.38 34.88 7.95
N ALA A 2 5.37 35.55 8.54
CA ALA A 2 4.74 35.12 9.78
C ALA A 2 4.34 33.63 9.75
N LEU A 3 4.76 32.89 10.78
CA LEU A 3 4.44 31.48 10.95
C LEU A 3 2.92 31.32 11.00
N ILE A 4 2.32 30.71 9.97
CA ILE A 4 0.88 30.46 9.92
C ILE A 4 0.57 29.32 10.87
N ILE A 5 0.38 29.64 12.14
CA ILE A 5 -0.32 28.76 13.08
C ILE A 5 -1.75 28.64 12.54
N PRO A 6 -2.26 27.43 12.28
CA PRO A 6 -3.63 27.30 11.83
C PRO A 6 -4.57 27.86 12.91
N ASP A 7 -5.39 28.85 12.54
CA ASP A 7 -6.33 29.58 13.42
C ASP A 7 -7.42 28.71 14.06
N GLY A 8 -7.38 27.39 13.83
CA GLY A 8 -8.35 26.45 14.36
C GLY A 8 -7.82 25.01 14.49
N PRO A 9 -8.62 24.14 15.12
CA PRO A 9 -8.24 22.77 15.38
C PRO A 9 -8.04 21.98 14.07
N VAL A 10 -6.86 21.37 13.91
CA VAL A 10 -6.62 20.45 12.79
C VAL A 10 -7.52 19.22 12.92
N SER A 11 -8.19 18.82 11.84
CA SER A 11 -9.06 17.62 11.86
C SER A 11 -8.26 16.35 12.13
N PHE A 12 -8.91 15.36 12.76
CA PHE A 12 -8.28 14.07 13.06
C PHE A 12 -7.66 13.43 11.82
N PHE A 13 -8.39 13.40 10.69
CA PHE A 13 -7.92 12.82 9.45
C PHE A 13 -6.69 13.54 8.88
N ARG A 14 -6.62 14.88 9.00
CA ARG A 14 -5.44 15.66 8.58
C ARG A 14 -4.23 15.40 9.48
N LEU A 15 -4.43 15.15 10.78
CA LEU A 15 -3.35 14.73 11.68
C LEU A 15 -2.88 13.32 11.36
N PHE A 16 -3.80 12.38 11.19
CA PHE A 16 -3.51 10.99 10.83
C PHE A 16 -2.66 10.92 9.56
N THR A 17 -3.08 11.61 8.48
CA THR A 17 -2.34 11.64 7.22
C THR A 17 -0.98 12.34 7.35
N LYS A 18 -0.88 13.46 8.07
CA LYS A 18 0.41 14.14 8.34
C LYS A 18 1.40 13.28 9.13
N MET A 19 0.91 12.38 9.98
CA MET A 19 1.74 11.46 10.78
C MET A 19 2.15 10.19 10.03
N GLY A 20 1.87 10.10 8.73
CA GLY A 20 2.20 8.93 7.91
C GLY A 20 1.01 8.00 7.63
N GLY A 21 -0.21 8.39 8.03
CA GLY A 21 -1.42 7.60 7.81
C GLY A 21 -1.74 7.35 6.34
N TRP A 22 -1.16 8.11 5.41
CA TRP A 22 -1.29 7.84 3.97
C TRP A 22 -0.69 6.49 3.58
N LEU A 23 0.43 6.05 4.17
CA LEU A 23 1.01 4.72 3.94
C LEU A 23 0.05 3.64 4.42
N VAL A 24 -0.59 3.87 5.57
CA VAL A 24 -1.60 2.95 6.12
C VAL A 24 -2.79 2.85 5.16
N ILE A 25 -3.27 3.96 4.60
CA ILE A 25 -4.34 3.93 3.59
C ILE A 25 -3.93 3.13 2.35
N VAL A 26 -2.70 3.33 1.84
CA VAL A 26 -2.19 2.56 0.69
C VAL A 26 -2.11 1.07 1.00
N LEU A 27 -1.58 0.69 2.17
CA LEU A 27 -1.54 -0.71 2.62
C LEU A 27 -2.95 -1.31 2.71
N GLY A 28 -3.92 -0.57 3.25
CA GLY A 28 -5.31 -1.00 3.31
C GLY A 28 -5.92 -1.22 1.92
N ALA A 29 -5.67 -0.31 0.98
CA ALA A 29 -6.13 -0.43 -0.40
C ALA A 29 -5.51 -1.64 -1.11
N VAL A 30 -4.20 -1.86 -0.95
CA VAL A 30 -3.50 -3.03 -1.50
C VAL A 30 -4.04 -4.32 -0.89
N CYS A 31 -4.23 -4.37 0.43
CA CYS A 31 -4.81 -5.52 1.12
C CYS A 31 -6.21 -5.86 0.58
N LEU A 32 -7.06 -4.85 0.38
CA LEU A 32 -8.41 -5.01 -0.17
C LEU A 32 -8.35 -5.53 -1.61
N LEU A 33 -7.49 -4.95 -2.46
CA LEU A 33 -7.33 -5.38 -3.84
C LEU A 33 -6.83 -6.83 -3.95
N LEU A 34 -5.82 -7.22 -3.16
CA LEU A 34 -5.32 -8.60 -3.11
C LEU A 34 -6.41 -9.57 -2.64
N SER A 35 -7.23 -9.17 -1.67
CA SER A 35 -8.34 -9.98 -1.16
C SER A 35 -9.41 -10.20 -2.23
N LEU A 36 -9.77 -9.16 -2.99
CA LEU A 36 -10.73 -9.26 -4.10
C LEU A 36 -10.22 -10.17 -5.21
N ILE A 37 -8.95 -10.02 -5.62
CA ILE A 37 -8.34 -10.88 -6.64
C ILE A 37 -8.29 -12.33 -6.16
N SER A 38 -7.92 -12.58 -4.90
CA SER A 38 -7.92 -13.93 -4.33
C SER A 38 -9.31 -14.56 -4.32
N GLN A 39 -10.35 -13.81 -3.92
CA GLN A 39 -11.72 -14.30 -3.91
C GLN A 39 -12.21 -14.65 -5.33
N SER A 40 -11.87 -13.83 -6.32
CA SER A 40 -12.16 -14.12 -7.73
C SER A 40 -11.46 -15.42 -8.20
N ASN A 41 -10.19 -15.61 -7.84
CA ASN A 41 -9.43 -16.81 -8.21
C ASN A 41 -9.96 -18.07 -7.51
N LEU A 42 -10.44 -17.96 -6.27
CA LEU A 42 -11.10 -19.08 -5.59
C LEU A 42 -12.38 -19.51 -6.29
N GLY A 43 -13.20 -18.55 -6.72
CA GLY A 43 -14.41 -18.86 -7.49
C GLY A 43 -14.10 -19.57 -8.80
N LEU A 44 -13.06 -19.12 -9.52
CA LEU A 44 -12.58 -19.81 -10.72
C LEU A 44 -12.06 -21.22 -10.41
N ALA A 45 -11.25 -21.38 -9.37
CA ALA A 45 -10.72 -22.68 -8.97
C ALA A 45 -11.85 -23.68 -8.65
N GLN A 46 -12.88 -23.25 -7.92
CA GLN A 46 -14.05 -24.08 -7.63
C GLN A 46 -14.82 -24.48 -8.90
N ARG A 47 -14.95 -23.55 -9.86
CA ARG A 47 -15.56 -23.86 -11.17
C ARG A 47 -14.72 -24.86 -11.96
N PHE A 48 -13.40 -24.73 -11.97
CA PHE A 48 -12.50 -25.70 -12.60
C PHE A 48 -12.54 -27.07 -11.91
N GLU A 49 -12.72 -27.12 -10.59
CA GLU A 49 -12.90 -28.38 -9.85
C GLU A 49 -14.25 -29.06 -10.19
N ALA A 50 -15.32 -28.29 -10.38
CA ALA A 50 -16.66 -28.81 -10.68
C ALA A 50 -16.90 -29.14 -12.16
N GLU A 51 -16.48 -28.25 -13.06
CA GLU A 51 -16.82 -28.28 -14.49
C GLU A 51 -15.61 -28.49 -15.41
N GLY A 52 -14.39 -28.47 -14.85
CA GLY A 52 -13.16 -28.56 -15.62
C GLY A 52 -13.07 -29.88 -16.40
N ARG A 53 -12.77 -29.78 -17.69
CA ARG A 53 -12.58 -30.92 -18.58
C ARG A 53 -11.17 -30.89 -19.14
N ASP A 54 -10.51 -32.04 -19.14
CA ASP A 54 -9.18 -32.19 -19.71
C ASP A 54 -9.28 -32.29 -21.24
N ALA A 55 -8.35 -31.63 -21.95
CA ALA A 55 -8.17 -31.70 -23.39
C ALA A 55 -6.69 -31.67 -23.76
N THR A 56 -6.38 -32.14 -24.96
CA THR A 56 -5.06 -31.97 -25.59
C THR A 56 -5.17 -30.81 -26.57
N ALA A 57 -4.31 -29.82 -26.40
CA ALA A 57 -4.19 -28.68 -27.30
C ALA A 57 -2.90 -28.77 -28.11
N ILE A 58 -2.95 -28.25 -29.33
CA ILE A 58 -1.79 -28.08 -30.20
C ILE A 58 -1.35 -26.62 -30.10
N VAL A 59 -0.06 -26.40 -29.91
CA VAL A 59 0.53 -25.05 -29.92
C VAL A 59 0.57 -24.55 -31.37
N THR A 60 -0.24 -23.56 -31.70
CA THR A 60 -0.32 -23.02 -33.06
C THR A 60 0.71 -21.92 -33.31
N GLU A 61 1.00 -21.11 -32.31
CA GLU A 61 1.94 -19.99 -32.43
C GLU A 61 2.62 -19.70 -31.08
N ARG A 62 3.84 -19.15 -31.16
CA ARG A 62 4.60 -18.69 -29.99
C ARG A 62 5.13 -17.29 -30.23
N PHE A 63 4.81 -16.36 -29.33
CA PHE A 63 5.34 -15.01 -29.44
C PHE A 63 5.62 -14.38 -28.09
N ALA A 64 6.52 -13.40 -28.09
CA ALA A 64 6.89 -12.62 -26.92
C ALA A 64 6.63 -11.14 -27.19
N LYS A 65 5.99 -10.44 -26.25
CA LYS A 65 5.80 -8.99 -26.32
C LYS A 65 6.72 -8.30 -25.32
N GLN A 66 7.52 -7.37 -25.83
CA GLN A 66 8.28 -6.43 -25.01
C GLN A 66 7.53 -5.09 -24.99
N PRO A 67 7.30 -4.46 -23.82
CA PRO A 67 6.71 -3.13 -23.77
C PRO A 67 7.63 -2.12 -24.49
N LYS A 68 7.08 -1.35 -25.44
CA LYS A 68 7.83 -0.28 -26.12
C LYS A 68 8.11 0.86 -25.14
N GLY A 69 9.38 1.27 -25.02
CA GLY A 69 9.79 2.49 -24.30
C GLY A 69 10.40 2.30 -22.92
N GLU A 70 10.56 1.06 -22.43
CA GLU A 70 11.26 0.77 -21.17
C GLU A 70 12.58 0.06 -21.53
N GLU A 71 13.73 0.67 -21.20
CA GLU A 71 15.08 0.12 -21.43
C GLU A 71 15.36 -1.13 -20.56
N ASP A 72 14.41 -1.46 -19.68
CA ASP A 72 14.43 -2.62 -18.81
C ASP A 72 14.06 -3.89 -19.61
N ARG A 73 15.10 -4.62 -20.05
CA ARG A 73 14.98 -5.90 -20.77
C ARG A 73 14.26 -7.00 -19.97
N ASN A 74 13.94 -6.76 -18.69
CA ASN A 74 13.37 -7.78 -17.81
C ASN A 74 11.84 -7.95 -17.88
N ARG A 75 11.11 -7.20 -18.70
CA ARG A 75 9.64 -7.34 -18.83
C ARG A 75 9.18 -7.96 -20.15
N ILE A 76 9.83 -9.03 -20.58
CA ILE A 76 9.34 -9.83 -21.71
C ILE A 76 8.13 -10.65 -21.23
N THR A 77 6.97 -10.48 -21.88
CA THR A 77 5.78 -11.30 -21.64
C THR A 77 5.64 -12.35 -22.72
N TYR A 78 5.55 -13.62 -22.33
CA TYR A 78 5.47 -14.76 -23.24
C TYR A 78 4.02 -15.22 -23.42
N PHE A 79 3.66 -15.55 -24.67
CA PHE A 79 2.32 -16.02 -25.05
C PHE A 79 2.43 -17.29 -25.89
N LEU A 80 1.46 -18.19 -25.70
CA LEU A 80 1.23 -19.36 -26.56
C LEU A 80 -0.16 -19.24 -27.17
N GLY A 81 -0.27 -19.35 -28.49
CA GLY A 81 -1.52 -19.63 -29.17
C GLY A 81 -1.78 -21.12 -29.16
N LEU A 82 -2.98 -21.52 -28.76
CA LEU A 82 -3.37 -22.90 -28.52
C LEU A 82 -4.66 -23.19 -29.26
N LYS A 83 -4.74 -24.35 -29.90
CA LYS A 83 -5.96 -24.86 -30.53
C LYS A 83 -6.32 -26.23 -29.97
N PHE A 84 -7.58 -26.43 -29.60
CA PHE A 84 -8.07 -27.72 -29.12
C PHE A 84 -9.53 -27.92 -29.51
N THR A 85 -9.99 -29.16 -29.40
CA THR A 85 -11.39 -29.53 -29.66
C THR A 85 -12.06 -29.92 -28.35
N THR A 86 -13.23 -29.34 -28.05
CA THR A 86 -14.04 -29.69 -26.88
C THR A 86 -14.66 -31.09 -27.06
N ARG A 87 -15.22 -31.65 -25.98
CA ARG A 87 -15.94 -32.94 -26.07
C ARG A 87 -17.18 -32.88 -26.98
N GLU A 88 -17.70 -31.69 -27.22
CA GLU A 88 -18.85 -31.44 -28.10
C GLU A 88 -18.43 -31.27 -29.56
N GLY A 89 -17.13 -31.43 -29.88
CA GLY A 89 -16.60 -31.27 -31.23
C GLY A 89 -16.33 -29.83 -31.65
N GLN A 90 -16.46 -28.86 -30.73
CA GLN A 90 -16.18 -27.46 -31.03
C GLN A 90 -14.67 -27.19 -31.03
N GLU A 91 -14.15 -26.60 -32.10
CA GLU A 91 -12.76 -26.12 -32.13
C GLU A 91 -12.65 -24.75 -31.45
N ILE A 92 -11.69 -24.62 -30.53
CA ILE A 92 -11.42 -23.40 -29.77
C ILE A 92 -9.95 -23.01 -29.99
N ALA A 93 -9.73 -21.72 -30.25
CA ALA A 93 -8.40 -21.13 -30.33
C ALA A 93 -8.26 -20.04 -29.26
N VAL A 94 -7.24 -20.14 -28.41
CA VAL A 94 -6.98 -19.21 -27.31
C VAL A 94 -5.52 -18.81 -27.27
N VAL A 95 -5.28 -17.57 -26.85
CA VAL A 95 -3.93 -17.06 -26.61
C VAL A 95 -3.72 -16.93 -25.12
N GLN A 96 -2.81 -17.74 -24.57
CA GLN A 96 -2.56 -17.80 -23.14
C GLN A 96 -1.20 -17.18 -22.79
N LYS A 97 -1.19 -16.31 -21.77
CA LYS A 97 0.06 -15.82 -21.16
C LYS A 97 0.70 -16.93 -20.33
N VAL A 98 1.98 -17.18 -20.54
CA VAL A 98 2.74 -18.25 -19.85
C VAL A 98 4.00 -17.73 -19.19
N GLY A 99 4.54 -18.52 -18.26
CA GLY A 99 5.88 -18.29 -17.71
C GLY A 99 6.96 -18.61 -18.74
N ARG A 100 8.16 -18.06 -18.52
CA ARG A 100 9.33 -18.34 -19.36
C ARG A 100 9.67 -19.84 -19.43
N PRO A 101 9.67 -20.61 -18.33
CA PRO A 101 9.98 -22.04 -18.38
C PRO A 101 8.97 -22.83 -19.21
N GLU A 102 7.67 -22.51 -19.10
CA GLU A 102 6.62 -23.14 -19.90
C GLU A 102 6.78 -22.75 -21.37
N TYR A 103 7.07 -21.48 -21.66
CA TYR A 103 7.31 -21.03 -23.02
C TYR A 103 8.47 -21.79 -23.66
N GLU A 104 9.63 -21.87 -22.99
CA GLU A 104 10.85 -22.50 -23.53
C GLU A 104 10.70 -24.02 -23.75
N LYS A 105 9.85 -24.69 -22.97
CA LYS A 105 9.60 -26.14 -23.10
C LYS A 105 8.71 -26.53 -24.27
N GLN A 106 7.86 -25.63 -24.74
CA GLN A 106 6.87 -25.94 -25.78
C GLN A 106 7.40 -25.53 -27.16
N ALA A 107 7.14 -26.34 -28.19
CA ALA A 107 7.44 -26.01 -29.58
C ALA A 107 6.14 -25.73 -30.35
N GLU A 108 6.21 -24.98 -31.46
CA GLU A 108 5.05 -24.89 -32.36
C GLU A 108 4.75 -26.28 -32.94
N GLY A 109 3.47 -26.62 -33.04
CA GLY A 109 3.00 -27.95 -33.41
C GLY A 109 3.05 -29.00 -32.29
N SER A 110 3.66 -28.68 -31.14
CA SER A 110 3.67 -29.62 -30.01
C SER A 110 2.30 -29.72 -29.33
N GLU A 111 2.01 -30.90 -28.79
CA GLU A 111 0.82 -31.15 -27.98
C GLU A 111 1.07 -30.84 -26.51
N LEU A 112 0.12 -30.18 -25.86
CA LEU A 112 0.10 -29.98 -24.42
C LEU A 112 -1.26 -30.34 -23.83
N ARG A 113 -1.25 -30.87 -22.61
CA ARG A 113 -2.47 -31.09 -21.84
C ARG A 113 -2.90 -29.78 -21.20
N LEU A 114 -4.18 -29.46 -21.34
CA LEU A 114 -4.81 -28.36 -20.63
C LEU A 114 -6.15 -28.80 -20.04
N ARG A 115 -6.66 -28.01 -19.11
CA ARG A 115 -8.01 -28.14 -18.60
C ARG A 115 -8.80 -26.90 -18.99
N TYR A 116 -9.95 -27.07 -19.62
CA TYR A 116 -10.84 -25.97 -19.99
C TYR A 116 -12.12 -26.02 -19.17
N LEU A 117 -12.80 -24.89 -19.06
CA LEU A 117 -14.10 -24.84 -18.39
C LEU A 117 -15.23 -25.15 -19.38
N ALA A 118 -16.07 -26.15 -19.09
CA ALA A 118 -17.13 -26.55 -20.03
C ALA A 118 -18.13 -25.41 -20.33
N SER A 119 -18.49 -24.61 -19.33
CA SER A 119 -19.40 -23.47 -19.50
C SER A 119 -18.79 -22.29 -20.26
N GLN A 120 -17.45 -22.18 -20.29
CA GLN A 120 -16.70 -21.11 -20.96
C GLN A 120 -15.37 -21.67 -21.50
N PRO A 121 -15.37 -22.35 -22.67
CA PRO A 121 -14.20 -23.07 -23.18
C PRO A 121 -12.97 -22.21 -23.41
N GLU A 122 -13.12 -20.88 -23.52
CA GLU A 122 -12.00 -19.95 -23.66
C GLU A 122 -11.14 -19.83 -22.38
N LEU A 123 -11.69 -20.18 -21.22
CA LEU A 123 -10.95 -20.20 -19.96
C LEU A 123 -10.22 -21.53 -19.79
N VAL A 124 -8.88 -21.46 -19.79
CA VAL A 124 -8.01 -22.63 -19.73
C VAL A 124 -6.99 -22.54 -18.59
N GLU A 125 -6.74 -23.68 -17.93
CA GLU A 125 -5.61 -23.94 -17.03
C GLU A 125 -4.59 -24.82 -17.76
N LEU A 126 -3.37 -24.32 -17.94
CA LEU A 126 -2.26 -25.12 -18.49
C LEU A 126 -1.59 -26.00 -17.44
N VAL A 127 -1.57 -25.53 -16.19
CA VAL A 127 -1.06 -26.28 -15.05
C VAL A 127 -2.24 -26.53 -14.11
N PRO A 128 -2.60 -27.79 -13.85
CA PRO A 128 -3.70 -28.12 -12.95
C PRO A 128 -3.53 -27.44 -11.58
N GLY A 129 -4.55 -26.69 -11.15
CA GLY A 129 -4.52 -26.01 -9.85
C GLY A 129 -3.68 -24.74 -9.82
N GLN A 130 -3.32 -24.18 -10.98
CA GLN A 130 -2.63 -22.89 -11.07
C GLN A 130 -3.43 -21.77 -10.38
N TYR A 131 -4.76 -21.72 -10.52
CA TYR A 131 -5.56 -20.72 -9.83
C TYR A 131 -5.58 -20.94 -8.30
N ARG A 132 -5.54 -22.20 -7.85
CA ARG A 132 -5.50 -22.55 -6.42
C ARG A 132 -4.18 -22.15 -5.77
N SER A 133 -3.05 -22.47 -6.40
CA SER A 133 -1.72 -22.10 -5.90
C SER A 133 -1.51 -20.59 -5.91
N SER A 134 -1.92 -19.91 -6.99
CA SER A 134 -1.88 -18.44 -7.08
C SER A 134 -2.75 -17.78 -6.01
N SER A 135 -3.94 -18.33 -5.75
CA SER A 135 -4.82 -17.82 -4.70
C SER A 135 -4.19 -17.97 -3.31
N SER A 136 -3.60 -19.12 -2.99
CA SER A 136 -2.93 -19.34 -1.70
C SER A 136 -1.79 -18.34 -1.47
N MET A 137 -0.97 -18.07 -2.49
CA MET A 137 0.11 -17.07 -2.38
C MET A 137 -0.46 -15.66 -2.16
N LEU A 138 -1.48 -15.28 -2.92
CA LEU A 138 -2.16 -13.98 -2.77
C LEU A 138 -2.80 -13.84 -1.39
N GLN A 139 -3.37 -14.90 -0.82
CA GLN A 139 -3.93 -14.89 0.54
C GLN A 139 -2.87 -14.64 1.59
N VAL A 140 -1.71 -15.30 1.50
CA VAL A 140 -0.59 -15.06 2.43
C VAL A 140 -0.12 -13.61 2.32
N MET A 141 0.04 -13.08 1.11
CA MET A 141 0.42 -11.69 0.89
C MET A 141 -0.63 -10.70 1.40
N ALA A 142 -1.92 -10.98 1.17
CA ALA A 142 -3.03 -10.20 1.70
C ALA A 142 -3.02 -10.22 3.23
N LEU A 143 -2.79 -11.37 3.86
CA LEU A 143 -2.71 -11.52 5.31
C LEU A 143 -1.56 -10.70 5.90
N LEU A 144 -0.35 -10.83 5.37
CA LEU A 144 0.82 -10.07 5.83
C LEU A 144 0.61 -8.57 5.66
N THR A 145 0.06 -8.15 4.52
CA THR A 145 -0.29 -6.75 4.25
C THR A 145 -1.37 -6.25 5.21
N GLY A 146 -2.38 -7.08 5.51
CA GLY A 146 -3.45 -6.78 6.46
C GLY A 146 -2.92 -6.61 7.88
N LEU A 147 -1.99 -7.47 8.33
CA LEU A 147 -1.33 -7.32 9.63
C LEU A 147 -0.52 -6.02 9.70
N ALA A 148 0.25 -5.70 8.65
CA ALA A 148 0.99 -4.44 8.57
C ALA A 148 0.06 -3.22 8.58
N PHE A 149 -1.06 -3.29 7.87
CA PHE A 149 -2.11 -2.27 7.88
C PHE A 149 -2.68 -2.05 9.28
N LEU A 150 -3.06 -3.11 10.00
CA LEU A 150 -3.60 -3.03 11.35
C LEU A 150 -2.58 -2.48 12.35
N ALA A 151 -1.33 -2.93 12.30
CA ALA A 151 -0.25 -2.39 13.13
C ALA A 151 -0.02 -0.90 12.85
N GLY A 152 0.02 -0.51 11.57
CA GLY A 152 0.12 0.89 11.16
C GLY A 152 -1.05 1.74 11.65
N LEU A 153 -2.28 1.22 11.54
CA LEU A 153 -3.50 1.89 12.03
C LEU A 153 -3.45 2.08 13.55
N PHE A 154 -3.03 1.06 14.30
CA PHE A 154 -2.89 1.14 15.75
C PHE A 154 -1.84 2.18 16.17
N VAL A 155 -0.66 2.16 15.55
CA VAL A 155 0.44 3.08 15.88
C VAL A 155 0.09 4.52 15.48
N VAL A 156 -0.20 4.76 14.20
CA VAL A 156 -0.45 6.11 13.67
C VAL A 156 -1.81 6.65 14.13
N GLY A 157 -2.83 5.81 14.20
CA GLY A 157 -4.13 6.17 14.75
C GLY A 157 -4.03 6.50 16.24
N GLY A 158 -3.33 5.68 17.03
CA GLY A 158 -3.04 5.97 18.43
C GLY A 158 -2.30 7.30 18.62
N TRP A 159 -1.41 7.64 17.69
CA TRP A 159 -0.73 8.93 17.68
C TRP A 159 -1.69 10.09 17.40
N ALA A 160 -2.50 10.01 16.35
CA ALA A 160 -3.47 11.04 16.01
C ALA A 160 -4.51 11.24 17.12
N VAL A 161 -5.01 10.15 17.73
CA VAL A 161 -5.92 10.22 18.88
C VAL A 161 -5.25 10.89 20.08
N SER A 162 -4.00 10.55 20.38
CA SER A 162 -3.32 11.16 21.53
C SER A 162 -3.02 12.65 21.31
N ALA A 163 -2.76 13.08 20.06
CA ALA A 163 -2.65 14.49 19.69
C ALA A 163 -3.98 15.24 19.88
N VAL A 164 -5.08 14.69 19.36
CA VAL A 164 -6.41 15.29 19.50
C VAL A 164 -6.82 15.36 20.98
N ARG A 165 -6.56 14.31 21.76
CA ARG A 165 -6.85 14.27 23.20
C ARG A 165 -6.00 15.29 23.96
N ALA A 166 -4.71 15.40 23.68
CA ALA A 166 -3.84 16.40 24.28
C ALA A 166 -4.30 17.82 23.95
N ARG A 167 -4.68 18.11 22.70
CA ARG A 167 -5.24 19.41 22.34
C ARG A 167 -6.52 19.73 23.10
N ARG A 168 -7.44 18.77 23.18
CA ARG A 168 -8.78 18.97 23.77
C ARG A 168 -8.76 19.08 25.30
N TYR A 169 -7.97 18.23 25.97
CA TYR A 169 -8.00 18.08 27.42
C TYR A 169 -6.64 18.31 28.11
N GLY A 170 -5.56 18.34 27.35
CA GLY A 170 -4.22 18.59 27.88
C GLY A 170 -4.05 20.02 28.36
N ARG A 171 -3.13 20.19 29.31
CA ARG A 171 -2.69 21.52 29.77
C ARG A 171 -1.80 22.14 28.69
N ARG A 172 -2.01 23.43 28.43
CA ARG A 172 -1.14 24.23 27.56
C ARG A 172 0.04 24.72 28.40
N GLU A 173 1.25 24.49 27.94
CA GLU A 173 2.48 24.90 28.62
C GLU A 173 3.47 25.44 27.59
N THR A 174 4.41 26.27 28.03
CA THR A 174 5.56 26.69 27.22
C THR A 174 6.68 25.66 27.35
N ALA A 175 7.38 25.42 26.26
CA ALA A 175 8.56 24.58 26.19
C ALA A 175 9.69 25.31 25.47
N MET A 176 10.93 24.98 25.80
CA MET A 176 12.09 25.59 25.18
C MET A 176 12.59 24.71 24.04
N VAL A 177 12.75 25.31 22.86
CA VAL A 177 13.36 24.66 21.69
C VAL A 177 14.80 24.30 22.04
N GLN A 178 15.16 23.04 21.86
CA GLN A 178 16.54 22.58 22.03
C GLN A 178 17.30 22.61 20.72
N GLU A 179 16.70 22.06 19.66
CA GLU A 179 17.31 22.02 18.35
C GLU A 179 16.30 21.78 17.22
N VAL A 180 16.72 22.12 16.01
CA VAL A 180 16.03 21.74 14.76
C VAL A 180 16.87 20.67 14.09
N ARG A 181 16.43 19.42 14.16
CA ARG A 181 17.19 18.26 13.67
C ARG A 181 16.78 17.86 12.26
N TYR A 182 17.76 17.65 11.37
CA TYR A 182 17.53 17.02 10.08
C TYR A 182 17.18 15.55 10.24
N THR A 183 16.15 15.09 9.53
CA THR A 183 15.86 13.65 9.44
C THR A 183 16.49 13.09 8.16
N GLY A 184 16.90 11.82 8.19
CA GLY A 184 17.40 11.11 7.01
C GLY A 184 16.33 10.90 5.92
N LEU A 185 15.07 11.25 6.20
CA LEU A 185 13.95 11.07 5.28
C LEU A 185 13.86 12.25 4.31
N LYS A 186 13.85 11.93 3.01
CA LYS A 186 13.53 12.88 1.94
C LYS A 186 12.12 12.58 1.42
N LEU A 187 11.29 13.61 1.28
CA LEU A 187 9.98 13.51 0.64
C LEU A 187 9.95 14.48 -0.54
N ASN A 188 9.73 13.97 -1.75
CA ASN A 188 9.85 14.71 -3.02
C ASN A 188 11.22 15.40 -3.17
N ASN A 189 12.30 14.63 -2.91
CA ASN A 189 13.70 15.08 -2.93
C ASN A 189 14.02 16.27 -2.00
N ARG A 190 13.14 16.59 -1.05
CA ARG A 190 13.37 17.64 -0.04
C ARG A 190 13.52 17.00 1.33
N ARG A 191 14.56 17.42 2.07
CA ARG A 191 14.80 16.97 3.44
C ARG A 191 13.64 17.40 4.35
N ARG A 192 13.34 16.58 5.35
CA ARG A 192 12.37 16.89 6.39
C ARG A 192 13.09 17.12 7.71
N LEU A 193 12.63 18.08 8.48
CA LEU A 193 13.21 18.44 9.77
C LEU A 193 12.18 18.18 10.88
N ARG A 194 12.67 18.07 12.11
CA ARG A 194 11.86 18.06 13.33
C ARG A 194 12.37 19.11 14.29
N LEU A 195 11.44 19.80 14.93
CA LEU A 195 11.71 20.64 16.07
C LEU A 195 11.74 19.76 17.32
N ILE A 196 12.81 19.84 18.11
CA ILE A 196 12.98 19.12 19.37
C ILE A 196 12.95 20.16 20.48
N TRP A 197 12.19 19.89 21.54
CA TRP A 197 12.04 20.79 22.68
C TRP A 197 12.11 20.03 24.00
N ARG A 198 12.33 20.77 25.08
CA ARG A 198 12.27 20.27 26.44
C ARG A 198 11.22 21.06 27.22
N ASP A 199 10.29 20.34 27.86
CA ASP A 199 9.27 20.95 28.71
C ASP A 199 9.84 21.36 30.09
N ALA A 200 9.06 22.09 30.88
CA ALA A 200 9.46 22.54 32.22
C ALA A 200 9.77 21.40 33.20
N ARG A 201 9.36 20.16 32.89
CA ARG A 201 9.63 18.95 33.69
C ARG A 201 10.84 18.17 33.18
N GLY A 202 11.57 18.72 32.21
CA GLY A 202 12.74 18.08 31.61
C GLY A 202 12.43 17.00 30.59
N ARG A 203 11.16 16.77 30.20
CA ARG A 203 10.80 15.76 29.19
C ARG A 203 11.03 16.32 27.80
N GLU A 204 11.62 15.48 26.95
CA GLU A 204 11.83 15.80 25.54
C GLU A 204 10.57 15.52 24.72
N GLY A 205 10.25 16.44 23.81
CA GLY A 205 9.23 16.26 22.79
C GLY A 205 9.77 16.61 21.41
N ALA A 206 9.10 16.11 20.37
CA ALA A 206 9.48 16.36 18.99
C ALA A 206 8.25 16.60 18.10
N SER A 207 8.41 17.49 17.12
CA SER A 207 7.36 17.80 16.15
C SER A 207 7.14 16.66 15.17
N ILE A 208 6.03 16.71 14.44
CA ILE A 208 5.89 15.96 13.20
C ILE A 208 6.94 16.42 12.17
N LEU A 209 7.12 15.64 11.10
CA LEU A 209 8.04 15.99 10.02
C LEU A 209 7.57 17.25 9.29
N ARG A 210 8.43 18.27 9.25
CA ARG A 210 8.15 19.58 8.65
C ARG A 210 9.11 19.91 7.52
N ARG A 211 8.74 20.89 6.69
CA ARG A 211 9.62 21.47 5.68
C ARG A 211 10.59 22.44 6.35
N GLU A 212 11.79 22.59 5.78
CA GLU A 212 12.80 23.52 6.29
C GLU A 212 12.29 24.95 6.40
N ALA A 213 11.58 25.42 5.39
CA ALA A 213 10.99 26.77 5.38
C ALA A 213 10.02 27.02 6.55
N GLU A 214 9.37 25.99 7.09
CA GLU A 214 8.46 26.10 8.23
C GLU A 214 9.19 26.13 9.58
N LEU A 215 10.43 25.63 9.64
CA LEU A 215 11.20 25.54 10.89
C LEU A 215 12.40 26.49 10.95
N ARG A 216 12.73 27.17 9.85
CA ARG A 216 13.89 28.07 9.74
C ARG A 216 13.88 29.23 10.73
N GLU A 217 12.69 29.65 11.17
CA GLU A 217 12.53 30.75 12.11
C GLU A 217 12.82 30.34 13.57
N PHE A 218 12.81 29.04 13.89
CA PHE A 218 13.08 28.56 15.25
C PHE A 218 14.57 28.33 15.49
N LYS A 219 15.05 28.82 16.62
CA LYS A 219 16.41 28.66 17.12
C LYS A 219 16.40 27.98 18.50
N PRO A 220 17.48 27.28 18.87
CA PRO A 220 17.68 26.84 20.24
C PRO A 220 17.49 28.00 21.23
N GLY A 221 16.69 27.76 22.28
CA GLY A 221 16.32 28.77 23.28
C GLY A 221 14.96 29.42 23.06
N ASP A 222 14.38 29.33 21.86
CA ASP A 222 13.06 29.89 21.59
C ASP A 222 11.97 29.20 22.42
N GLN A 223 10.97 29.97 22.84
CA GLN A 223 9.81 29.41 23.53
C GLN A 223 8.71 29.06 22.53
N ILE A 224 8.16 27.86 22.67
CA ILE A 224 7.02 27.37 21.90
C ILE A 224 5.93 26.88 22.82
N GLU A 225 4.69 26.90 22.34
CA GLU A 225 3.56 26.38 23.09
C GLU A 225 3.26 24.93 22.72
N ILE A 226 3.04 24.12 23.75
CA ILE A 226 2.77 22.69 23.64
C ILE A 226 1.51 22.33 24.43
N TYR A 227 0.86 21.24 24.01
CA TYR A 227 -0.17 20.56 24.78
C TYR A 227 0.40 19.31 25.44
N GLN A 228 0.23 19.21 26.76
CA GLN A 228 0.66 18.05 27.53
C GLN A 228 -0.30 16.88 27.35
N GLY A 229 0.19 15.79 26.75
CA GLY A 229 -0.51 14.51 26.69
C GLY A 229 -0.04 13.54 27.78
N VAL A 230 -0.73 12.39 27.88
CA VAL A 230 -0.43 11.38 28.92
C VAL A 230 0.98 10.79 28.77
N LYS A 231 1.38 10.44 27.53
CA LYS A 231 2.68 9.82 27.24
C LYS A 231 3.70 10.77 26.62
N ARG A 232 3.25 11.85 25.98
CA ARG A 232 4.10 12.82 25.29
C ARG A 232 3.41 14.17 25.15
N SER A 233 4.20 15.22 24.97
CA SER A 233 3.74 16.56 24.60
C SER A 233 3.58 16.71 23.08
N TRP A 234 2.72 17.63 22.66
CA TRP A 234 2.45 17.93 21.26
C TRP A 234 2.57 19.42 20.99
N TRP A 235 3.33 19.81 19.97
CA TRP A 235 3.46 21.19 19.57
C TRP A 235 2.14 21.75 19.02
N VAL A 236 1.75 22.94 19.47
CA VAL A 236 0.51 23.61 19.02
C VAL A 236 0.53 23.83 17.50
N GLY A 237 1.68 24.14 16.91
CA GLY A 237 1.81 24.28 15.46
C GLY A 237 1.45 23.01 14.67
N ASP A 238 1.56 21.83 15.29
CA ASP A 238 1.21 20.55 14.66
C ASP A 238 -0.26 20.20 14.80
N VAL A 239 -0.83 20.39 15.98
CA VAL A 239 -2.19 19.96 16.30
C VAL A 239 -3.24 21.06 16.07
N GLY A 240 -2.80 22.30 15.90
CA GLY A 240 -3.62 23.50 15.77
C GLY A 240 -4.19 23.97 17.10
N GLU A 241 -4.78 25.17 17.06
CA GLU A 241 -5.37 25.79 18.23
C GLU A 241 -6.62 25.07 18.74
N ARG A 242 -6.90 25.23 20.04
CA ARG A 242 -8.18 24.76 20.60
C ARG A 242 -9.28 25.67 20.05
N ALA A 243 -10.43 25.10 19.70
CA ALA A 243 -11.59 25.90 19.31
C ALA A 243 -11.90 26.90 20.43
N LYS A 244 -11.95 28.20 20.10
CA LYS A 244 -12.39 29.23 21.03
C LYS A 244 -13.84 28.90 21.36
N VAL A 245 -14.13 28.63 22.63
CA VAL A 245 -15.52 28.60 23.10
C VAL A 245 -15.93 30.05 23.12
N SER A 246 -16.71 30.47 22.11
CA SER A 246 -17.37 31.77 22.16
C SER A 246 -18.25 31.77 23.42
N PRO A 247 -18.11 32.77 24.31
CA PRO A 247 -18.86 32.84 25.56
C PRO A 247 -20.37 32.88 25.33
#